data_AF-A0A510TB60-F1
#
_entry.id   AF-A0A510TB60-F1
#
_cell.length_a   1.000
_cell.length_b   1.000
_cell.length_c   1.000
_cell.angle_alpha   90.00
_cell.angle_beta   90.00
_cell.angle_gamma   90.00
#
_symmetry.space_group_name_H-M   'P 1'
#
loop_
_entity.id
_entity.type
_entity.pdbx_description
1 polymer ?
#
loop_
_entity_poly.entity_id
_entity_poly.type
_entity_poly.pdbx_seq_one_letter_code
_entity_poly.pdbx_strand_id
1 'polypeptide(L)'
;MSRRSGILEFAVLGLLRESPMHGYELRKRLNTSLGVFRAFSYGTLYPCLKTLVANGWLIEEPGSTHEDALAAPLTGRRAKIVYRLTAEGKEHFEELLSQTGPDAYEDEHFAARFAFFGQTSRDVRMRVLEGRRSRLEERLEKMRASLARTRERLDDYTLELQRHGMESVEREVRWLNELIESERAGRDLKGSASGGSAQQDTTTGSTGGLPRAGENPGTDTPGDTAT
;
A
#
# COMPACT_ATOMS: atom_id res chain seq x y z
N MET A 1 -12.80 4.37 -20.51
CA MET A 1 -12.63 3.07 -19.80
C MET A 1 -13.44 3.07 -18.51
N SER A 2 -13.63 1.92 -17.84
CA SER A 2 -14.18 1.90 -16.47
C SER A 2 -13.14 2.39 -15.46
N ARG A 3 -13.54 3.08 -14.38
CA ARG A 3 -12.61 3.63 -13.35
C ARG A 3 -11.64 2.56 -12.83
N ARG A 4 -12.17 1.38 -12.48
CA ARG A 4 -11.37 0.24 -12.00
C ARG A 4 -10.34 -0.28 -13.03
N SER A 5 -10.58 -0.07 -14.32
CA SER A 5 -9.62 -0.38 -15.39
C SER A 5 -8.49 0.65 -15.42
N GLY A 6 -8.80 1.94 -15.28
CA GLY A 6 -7.79 3.01 -15.22
C GLY A 6 -6.89 2.91 -13.97
N ILE A 7 -7.45 2.47 -12.83
CA ILE A 7 -6.67 2.18 -11.61
C ILE A 7 -5.70 1.02 -11.84
N LEU A 8 -6.17 -0.05 -12.50
CA LEU A 8 -5.34 -1.22 -12.79
C LEU A 8 -4.21 -0.87 -13.77
N GLU A 9 -4.52 -0.14 -14.84
CA GLU A 9 -3.54 0.41 -15.78
C GLU A 9 -2.47 1.24 -15.07
N PHE A 10 -2.89 2.25 -14.31
CA PHE A 10 -1.98 3.10 -13.53
C PHE A 10 -1.06 2.29 -12.61
N ALA A 11 -1.60 1.31 -11.88
CA ALA A 11 -0.82 0.50 -10.96
C ALA A 11 0.10 -0.52 -11.64
N VAL A 12 -0.28 -1.05 -12.81
CA VAL A 12 0.59 -1.92 -13.63
C VAL A 12 1.78 -1.14 -14.18
N LEU A 13 1.54 0.06 -14.72
CA LEU A 13 2.59 0.94 -15.23
C LEU A 13 3.54 1.37 -14.10
N GLY A 14 3.00 1.74 -12.93
CA GLY A 14 3.79 2.12 -11.75
C GLY A 14 4.69 1.01 -11.20
N LEU A 15 4.25 -0.26 -11.25
CA LEU A 15 5.12 -1.40 -10.89
C LEU A 15 6.18 -1.68 -11.96
N LEU A 16 5.83 -1.59 -13.24
CA LEU A 16 6.75 -1.86 -14.35
C LEU A 16 7.78 -0.73 -14.57
N ARG A 17 7.57 0.44 -13.95
CA ARG A 17 8.57 1.51 -13.83
C ARG A 17 9.72 1.15 -12.87
N GLU A 18 9.47 0.32 -11.86
CA GLU A 18 10.50 -0.15 -10.91
C GLU A 18 11.38 -1.24 -11.53
N SER A 19 10.75 -2.28 -12.10
CA SER A 19 11.44 -3.44 -12.66
C SER A 19 10.55 -4.19 -13.65
N PRO A 20 11.10 -4.73 -14.76
CA PRO A 20 10.39 -5.70 -15.59
C PRO A 20 10.01 -6.93 -14.76
N MET A 21 8.80 -7.47 -14.95
CA MET A 21 8.31 -8.59 -14.15
C MET A 21 7.22 -9.42 -14.86
N HIS A 22 6.96 -10.62 -14.35
CA HIS A 22 5.95 -11.53 -14.89
C HIS A 22 4.52 -11.16 -14.45
N GLY A 23 3.51 -11.53 -15.25
CA GLY A 23 2.09 -11.32 -14.91
C GLY A 23 1.62 -11.93 -13.57
N TYR A 24 2.23 -13.04 -13.13
CA TYR A 24 1.99 -13.61 -11.80
C TYR A 24 2.50 -12.69 -10.68
N GLU A 25 3.72 -12.16 -10.85
CA GLU A 25 4.36 -11.29 -9.88
C GLU A 25 3.65 -9.94 -9.80
N LEU A 26 3.28 -9.36 -10.95
CA LEU A 26 2.43 -8.16 -11.02
C LEU A 26 1.19 -8.31 -10.15
N ARG A 27 0.42 -9.40 -10.31
CA ARG A 27 -0.76 -9.64 -9.48
C ARG A 27 -0.42 -9.68 -7.99
N LYS A 28 0.66 -10.37 -7.62
CA LYS A 28 1.11 -10.48 -6.22
C LYS A 28 1.45 -9.11 -5.65
N ARG A 29 2.29 -8.33 -6.33
CA ARG A 29 2.68 -6.97 -5.92
C ARG A 29 1.48 -6.01 -5.86
N LEU A 30 0.61 -5.99 -6.88
CA LEU A 30 -0.61 -5.19 -6.91
C LEU A 30 -1.50 -5.41 -5.68
N ASN A 31 -1.75 -6.68 -5.34
CA ASN A 31 -2.61 -7.03 -4.20
C ASN A 31 -1.95 -6.75 -2.85
N THR A 32 -0.62 -6.63 -2.79
CA THR A 32 0.13 -6.22 -1.59
C THR A 32 0.16 -4.70 -1.45
N SER A 33 0.47 -3.95 -2.51
CA SER A 33 0.63 -2.49 -2.47
C SER A 33 -0.69 -1.73 -2.37
N LEU A 34 -1.76 -2.23 -3.02
CA LEU A 34 -3.09 -1.59 -3.02
C LEU A 34 -4.01 -2.09 -1.88
N GLY A 35 -3.49 -2.99 -1.04
CA GLY A 35 -4.19 -3.55 0.11
C GLY A 35 -5.22 -4.62 -0.22
N VAL A 36 -5.57 -5.42 0.80
CA VAL A 36 -6.48 -6.58 0.70
C VAL A 36 -7.87 -6.26 0.13
N PHE A 37 -8.35 -5.02 0.28
CA PHE A 37 -9.65 -4.59 -0.25
C PHE A 37 -9.67 -4.37 -1.77
N ARG A 38 -8.49 -4.39 -2.44
CA ARG A 38 -8.35 -4.16 -3.89
C ARG A 38 -7.71 -5.33 -4.62
N ALA A 39 -8.20 -6.53 -4.33
CA ALA A 39 -7.79 -7.72 -5.06
C ALA A 39 -8.10 -7.60 -6.57
N PHE A 40 -7.07 -7.63 -7.39
CA PHE A 40 -7.18 -7.86 -8.82
C PHE A 40 -7.11 -9.36 -9.14
N SER A 41 -7.86 -9.77 -10.16
CA SER A 41 -7.90 -11.16 -10.64
C SER A 41 -7.06 -11.31 -11.90
N TYR A 42 -6.67 -12.54 -12.24
CA TYR A 42 -6.02 -12.81 -13.54
C TYR A 42 -6.94 -12.46 -14.72
N GLY A 43 -8.26 -12.64 -14.56
CA GLY A 43 -9.27 -12.27 -15.55
C GLY A 43 -9.41 -10.77 -15.79
N THR A 44 -8.88 -9.91 -14.91
CA THR A 44 -8.77 -8.45 -15.16
C THR A 44 -7.36 -8.04 -15.56
N LEU A 45 -6.33 -8.66 -14.98
CA LEU A 45 -4.93 -8.31 -15.23
C LEU A 45 -4.48 -8.64 -16.66
N TYR A 46 -4.73 -9.86 -17.17
CA TYR A 46 -4.23 -10.24 -18.50
C TYR A 46 -4.91 -9.48 -19.66
N PRO A 47 -6.23 -9.18 -19.63
CA PRO A 47 -6.83 -8.29 -20.61
C PRO A 47 -6.23 -6.87 -20.56
N CYS A 48 -5.98 -6.33 -19.37
CA CYS A 48 -5.30 -5.04 -19.21
C CYS A 48 -3.90 -5.07 -19.83
N LEU A 49 -3.05 -6.04 -19.46
CA LEU A 49 -1.70 -6.20 -20.03
C LEU A 49 -1.73 -6.28 -21.56
N LYS A 50 -2.65 -7.06 -22.13
CA LYS A 50 -2.83 -7.14 -23.59
C LYS A 50 -3.17 -5.79 -24.22
N THR A 51 -4.02 -4.98 -23.57
CA THR A 51 -4.32 -3.61 -24.03
C THR A 51 -3.10 -2.69 -23.93
N LEU A 52 -2.33 -2.73 -22.83
CA LEU A 52 -1.14 -1.89 -22.67
C LEU A 52 -0.04 -2.25 -23.70
N VAL A 53 0.12 -3.54 -24.03
CA VAL A 53 1.00 -4.01 -25.11
C VAL A 53 0.49 -3.55 -26.48
N ALA A 54 -0.81 -3.67 -26.75
CA ALA A 54 -1.41 -3.23 -28.01
C ALA A 54 -1.31 -1.70 -28.22
N ASN A 55 -1.27 -0.92 -27.15
CA ASN A 55 -1.06 0.52 -27.17
C ASN A 55 0.43 0.92 -27.29
N GLY A 56 1.37 -0.04 -27.30
CA GLY A 56 2.81 0.23 -27.35
C GLY A 56 3.42 0.71 -26.03
N TRP A 57 2.67 0.71 -24.92
CA TRP A 57 3.16 1.13 -23.60
C TRP A 57 3.97 0.04 -22.88
N LEU A 58 3.73 -1.23 -23.23
CA LEU A 58 4.49 -2.39 -22.75
C LEU A 58 5.03 -3.21 -23.92
N ILE A 59 6.16 -3.89 -23.70
CA ILE A 59 6.62 -5.00 -24.55
C ILE A 59 6.63 -6.32 -23.77
N GLU A 60 6.43 -7.41 -24.51
CA GLU A 60 6.56 -8.78 -24.02
C GLU A 60 7.93 -9.36 -24.40
N GLU A 61 8.71 -9.75 -23.39
CA GLU A 61 10.00 -10.42 -23.59
C GLU A 61 9.93 -11.88 -23.12
N PRO A 62 10.55 -12.84 -23.83
CA PRO A 62 10.68 -14.20 -23.35
C PRO A 62 11.64 -14.21 -22.15
N GLY A 63 11.12 -14.52 -20.95
CA GLY A 63 11.93 -14.58 -19.73
C GLY A 63 13.01 -15.65 -19.82
N SER A 64 14.27 -15.23 -19.76
CA SER A 64 15.44 -16.09 -19.58
C SER A 64 15.49 -16.58 -18.13
N THR A 65 15.03 -17.81 -17.89
CA THR A 65 14.93 -18.36 -16.53
C THR A 65 16.28 -18.76 -15.95
N HIS A 66 17.09 -17.78 -15.53
CA HIS A 66 18.35 -18.03 -14.82
C HIS A 66 18.13 -18.55 -13.38
N GLU A 67 16.97 -18.30 -12.76
CA GLU A 67 16.69 -18.74 -11.38
C GLU A 67 16.13 -20.18 -11.28
N ASP A 68 15.51 -20.73 -12.33
CA ASP A 68 15.04 -22.14 -12.32
C ASP A 68 16.21 -23.14 -12.57
N ALA A 69 17.45 -22.67 -12.78
CA ALA A 69 18.60 -23.49 -13.17
C ALA A 69 19.15 -24.45 -12.08
N LEU A 70 18.64 -24.34 -10.84
CA LEU A 70 18.95 -25.27 -9.74
C LEU A 70 17.92 -26.41 -9.59
N ALA A 71 16.87 -26.44 -10.42
CA ALA A 71 15.91 -27.55 -10.49
C ALA A 71 16.14 -28.38 -11.76
N ALA A 72 16.11 -29.71 -11.62
CA ALA A 72 16.48 -30.67 -12.66
C ALA A 72 15.72 -30.47 -14.00
N PRO A 73 16.35 -30.82 -15.15
CA PRO A 73 15.80 -30.52 -16.48
C PRO A 73 14.59 -31.41 -16.80
N LEU A 74 13.39 -30.92 -16.46
CA LEU A 74 12.13 -31.55 -16.81
C LEU A 74 11.31 -30.64 -17.74
N THR A 75 11.11 -31.16 -18.95
CA THR A 75 9.93 -30.98 -19.82
C THR A 75 9.46 -29.54 -20.13
N GLY A 76 9.93 -29.03 -21.27
CA GLY A 76 9.09 -28.23 -22.19
C GLY A 76 8.41 -26.97 -21.66
N ARG A 77 8.90 -26.37 -20.57
CA ARG A 77 8.31 -25.14 -20.00
C ARG A 77 8.44 -23.99 -20.99
N ARG A 78 7.31 -23.61 -21.60
CA ARG A 78 7.14 -22.34 -22.34
C ARG A 78 7.67 -21.20 -21.47
N ALA A 79 8.59 -20.40 -22.01
CA ALA A 79 9.22 -19.30 -21.28
C ALA A 79 8.17 -18.38 -20.65
N LYS A 80 8.40 -18.01 -19.39
CA LYS A 80 7.52 -17.08 -18.65
C LYS A 80 7.65 -15.70 -19.30
N ILE A 81 6.56 -15.11 -19.79
CA ILE A 81 6.58 -13.78 -20.42
C ILE A 81 6.90 -12.73 -19.35
N VAL A 82 7.94 -11.92 -19.58
CA VAL A 82 8.27 -10.72 -18.81
C VAL A 82 7.62 -9.53 -19.51
N TYR A 83 6.96 -8.67 -18.74
CA TYR A 83 6.50 -7.38 -19.24
C TYR A 83 7.54 -6.31 -18.90
N ARG A 84 7.81 -5.40 -19.84
CA ARG A 84 8.70 -4.25 -19.65
C ARG A 84 8.01 -2.97 -20.14
N LEU A 85 8.17 -1.88 -19.38
CA LEU A 85 7.67 -0.56 -19.72
C LEU A 85 8.50 0.07 -20.86
N THR A 86 7.84 0.60 -21.89
CA THR A 86 8.50 1.27 -23.04
C THR A 86 8.86 2.73 -22.73
N ALA A 87 9.33 3.49 -23.73
CA ALA A 87 9.53 4.94 -23.55
C ALA A 87 8.17 5.66 -23.54
N GLU A 88 7.33 5.32 -24.50
CA GLU A 88 5.95 5.77 -24.69
C GLU A 88 5.10 5.42 -23.45
N GLY A 89 5.31 4.24 -22.86
CA GLY A 89 4.65 3.82 -21.62
C GLY A 89 5.10 4.60 -20.39
N LYS A 90 6.34 5.11 -20.36
CA LYS A 90 6.80 6.04 -19.31
C LYS A 90 6.16 7.40 -19.48
N GLU A 91 6.16 7.94 -20.68
CA GLU A 91 5.53 9.24 -20.99
C GLU A 91 4.05 9.22 -20.61
N HIS A 92 3.30 8.20 -21.04
CA HIS A 92 1.89 8.00 -20.65
C HIS A 92 1.70 7.85 -19.13
N PHE A 93 2.62 7.17 -18.43
CA PHE A 93 2.55 7.07 -16.97
C PHE A 93 2.80 8.41 -16.26
N GLU A 94 3.75 9.22 -16.74
CA GLU A 94 3.98 10.58 -16.22
C GLU A 94 2.79 11.51 -16.54
N GLU A 95 2.13 11.36 -17.70
CA GLU A 95 0.86 12.02 -17.99
C GLU A 95 -0.23 11.64 -16.97
N LEU A 96 -0.46 10.34 -16.75
CA LEU A 96 -1.40 9.85 -15.73
C LEU A 96 -1.05 10.37 -14.33
N LEU A 97 0.24 10.49 -13.98
CA LEU A 97 0.69 11.10 -12.73
C LEU A 97 0.34 12.59 -12.65
N SER A 98 0.51 13.33 -13.74
CA SER A 98 0.20 14.77 -13.82
C SER A 98 -1.30 15.08 -13.74
N GLN A 99 -2.17 14.14 -14.14
CA GLN A 99 -3.62 14.31 -14.13
C GLN A 99 -4.19 14.47 -12.71
N THR A 100 -4.66 15.68 -12.41
CA THR A 100 -5.34 16.01 -11.13
C THR A 100 -6.77 16.51 -11.36
N GLY A 101 -7.53 15.76 -12.16
CA GLY A 101 -8.98 15.92 -12.32
C GLY A 101 -9.77 15.34 -11.13
N PRO A 102 -11.10 15.55 -11.07
CA PRO A 102 -11.93 15.12 -9.93
C PRO A 102 -11.79 13.63 -9.57
N ASP A 103 -11.69 12.75 -10.57
CA ASP A 103 -11.51 11.32 -10.37
C ASP A 103 -10.23 10.96 -9.60
N ALA A 104 -9.18 11.79 -9.65
CA ALA A 104 -7.92 11.55 -8.92
C ALA A 104 -8.07 11.68 -7.40
N TYR A 105 -9.13 12.34 -6.93
CA TYR A 105 -9.41 12.58 -5.52
C TYR A 105 -10.40 11.59 -4.92
N GLU A 106 -11.08 10.78 -5.75
CA GLU A 106 -12.01 9.75 -5.32
C GLU A 106 -11.27 8.55 -4.68
N ASP A 107 -11.91 7.91 -3.69
CA ASP A 107 -11.26 6.97 -2.76
C ASP A 107 -10.44 5.85 -3.44
N GLU A 108 -10.96 5.29 -4.53
CA GLU A 108 -10.29 4.24 -5.29
C GLU A 108 -9.03 4.73 -6.02
N HIS A 109 -9.09 5.88 -6.71
CA HIS A 109 -7.92 6.42 -7.40
C HIS A 109 -6.88 7.00 -6.42
N PHE A 110 -7.32 7.66 -5.34
CA PHE A 110 -6.40 8.29 -4.39
C PHE A 110 -5.44 7.29 -3.76
N ALA A 111 -5.95 6.21 -3.13
CA ALA A 111 -5.05 5.26 -2.48
C ALA A 111 -4.21 4.44 -3.48
N ALA A 112 -4.59 4.39 -4.76
CA ALA A 112 -3.72 3.87 -5.81
C ALA A 112 -2.56 4.83 -6.10
N ARG A 113 -2.83 6.14 -6.28
CA ARG A 113 -1.77 7.16 -6.39
C ARG A 113 -0.86 7.16 -5.15
N PHE A 114 -1.44 7.09 -3.96
CA PHE A 114 -0.74 7.07 -2.68
C PHE A 114 0.29 5.93 -2.58
N ALA A 115 -0.08 4.71 -3.03
CA ALA A 115 0.83 3.56 -3.03
C ALA A 115 2.10 3.78 -3.87
N PHE A 116 2.08 4.71 -4.84
CA PHE A 116 3.22 5.06 -5.69
C PHE A 116 3.80 6.46 -5.40
N PHE A 117 3.39 7.15 -4.34
CA PHE A 117 3.88 8.51 -4.02
C PHE A 117 5.41 8.62 -3.90
N GLY A 118 6.08 7.56 -3.41
CA GLY A 118 7.55 7.50 -3.36
C GLY A 118 8.25 7.54 -4.73
N GLN A 119 7.50 7.35 -5.82
CA GLN A 119 7.99 7.42 -7.21
C GLN A 119 7.74 8.78 -7.90
N THR A 120 6.99 9.68 -7.26
CA THR A 120 6.45 10.93 -7.85
C THR A 120 7.18 12.17 -7.33
N SER A 121 7.07 13.29 -8.04
CA SER A 121 7.57 14.57 -7.52
C SER A 121 6.71 15.08 -6.37
N ARG A 122 7.33 15.83 -5.46
CA ARG A 122 6.65 16.48 -4.32
C ARG A 122 5.47 17.34 -4.76
N ASP A 123 5.60 18.08 -5.85
CA ASP A 123 4.54 18.95 -6.36
C ASP A 123 3.30 18.16 -6.83
N VAL A 124 3.50 16.94 -7.37
CA VAL A 124 2.41 16.02 -7.71
C VAL A 124 1.76 15.46 -6.44
N ARG A 125 2.55 15.02 -5.44
CA ARG A 125 2.03 14.57 -4.14
C ARG A 125 1.17 15.64 -3.47
N MET A 126 1.71 16.85 -3.36
CA MET A 126 1.05 18.02 -2.77
C MET A 126 -0.29 18.30 -3.47
N ARG A 127 -0.31 18.36 -4.81
CA ARG A 127 -1.54 18.63 -5.57
C ARG A 127 -2.62 17.57 -5.37
N VAL A 128 -2.23 16.29 -5.30
CA VAL A 128 -3.17 15.18 -5.04
C VAL A 128 -3.71 15.22 -3.60
N LEU A 129 -2.85 15.50 -2.62
CA LEU A 129 -3.23 15.61 -1.21
C LEU A 129 -4.18 16.81 -0.95
N GLU A 130 -3.82 18.00 -1.44
CA GLU A 130 -4.60 19.23 -1.26
C GLU A 130 -5.95 19.16 -1.99
N GLY A 131 -5.99 18.55 -3.18
CA GLY A 131 -7.22 18.30 -3.91
C GLY A 131 -8.16 17.30 -3.22
N ARG A 132 -7.62 16.20 -2.67
CA ARG A 132 -8.44 15.27 -1.87
C ARG A 132 -8.95 15.92 -0.58
N ARG A 133 -8.11 16.68 0.13
CA ARG A 133 -8.56 17.38 1.35
C ARG A 133 -9.74 18.30 1.02
N SER A 134 -9.60 19.17 0.02
CA SER A 134 -10.66 20.10 -0.41
C SER A 134 -11.96 19.36 -0.77
N ARG A 135 -11.85 18.21 -1.47
CA ARG A 135 -12.99 17.35 -1.84
C ARG A 135 -13.68 16.72 -0.61
N LEU A 136 -12.91 16.31 0.40
CA LEU A 136 -13.46 15.75 1.63
C LEU A 136 -14.06 16.83 2.55
N GLU A 137 -13.47 18.03 2.59
CA GLU A 137 -14.01 19.20 3.29
C GLU A 137 -15.38 19.61 2.69
N GLU A 138 -15.49 19.69 1.35
CA GLU A 138 -16.78 19.89 0.67
C GLU A 138 -17.81 18.80 1.00
N ARG A 139 -17.39 17.53 1.01
CA ARG A 139 -18.26 16.39 1.31
C ARG A 139 -18.76 16.45 2.75
N LEU A 140 -17.87 16.76 3.68
CA LEU A 140 -18.16 16.92 5.11
C LEU A 140 -19.20 18.02 5.34
N GLU A 141 -19.05 19.17 4.69
CA GLU A 141 -20.01 20.27 4.81
C GLU A 141 -21.37 19.91 4.22
N LYS A 142 -21.41 19.24 3.06
CA LYS A 142 -22.65 18.70 2.48
C LYS A 142 -23.34 17.69 3.42
N MET A 143 -22.57 16.83 4.10
CA MET A 143 -23.10 15.87 5.08
C MET A 143 -23.67 16.58 6.33
N ARG A 144 -22.96 17.55 6.90
CA ARG A 144 -23.42 18.38 8.04
C ARG A 144 -24.72 19.12 7.70
N ALA A 145 -24.74 19.83 6.58
CA ALA A 145 -25.92 20.56 6.12
C ALA A 145 -27.11 19.62 5.81
N SER A 146 -26.85 18.40 5.34
CA SER A 146 -27.91 17.39 5.15
C SER A 146 -28.50 16.93 6.47
N LEU A 147 -27.65 16.50 7.40
CA LEU A 147 -28.04 16.01 8.73
C LEU A 147 -28.83 17.07 9.51
N ALA A 148 -28.40 18.33 9.46
CA ALA A 148 -29.10 19.45 10.11
C ALA A 148 -30.55 19.63 9.59
N ARG A 149 -30.83 19.33 8.31
CA ARG A 149 -32.18 19.44 7.72
C ARG A 149 -33.08 18.23 7.97
N THR A 150 -32.50 17.04 8.20
CA THR A 150 -33.26 15.78 8.27
C THR A 150 -33.33 15.19 9.67
N ARG A 151 -32.55 15.69 10.64
CA ARG A 151 -32.40 15.12 11.99
C ARG A 151 -33.71 14.69 12.67
N GLU A 152 -34.74 15.52 12.63
CA GLU A 152 -36.04 15.26 13.28
C GLU A 152 -36.88 14.13 12.62
N ARG A 153 -36.45 13.64 11.46
CA ARG A 153 -37.17 12.64 10.64
C ARG A 153 -36.45 11.29 10.59
N LEU A 154 -35.36 11.13 11.33
CA LEU A 154 -34.52 9.95 11.33
C LEU A 154 -34.56 9.26 12.70
N ASP A 155 -34.52 7.94 12.70
CA ASP A 155 -34.36 7.14 13.91
C ASP A 155 -32.90 7.19 14.43
N ASP A 156 -32.71 6.78 15.68
CA ASP A 156 -31.41 6.82 16.36
C ASP A 156 -30.33 6.01 15.62
N TYR A 157 -30.64 4.82 15.09
CA TYR A 157 -29.64 4.00 14.37
C TYR A 157 -29.23 4.65 13.04
N THR A 158 -30.17 5.25 12.31
CA THR A 158 -29.84 6.03 11.11
C THR A 158 -29.01 7.27 11.47
N LEU A 159 -29.27 7.94 12.59
CA LEU A 159 -28.45 9.05 13.07
C LEU A 159 -27.03 8.61 13.42
N GLU A 160 -26.85 7.50 14.13
CA GLU A 160 -25.51 6.96 14.45
C GLU A 160 -24.75 6.54 13.19
N LEU A 161 -25.41 5.94 12.19
CA LEU A 161 -24.78 5.62 10.90
C LEU A 161 -24.27 6.87 10.17
N GLN A 162 -25.03 7.99 10.22
CA GLN A 162 -24.59 9.27 9.67
C GLN A 162 -23.40 9.85 10.44
N ARG A 163 -23.38 9.75 11.77
CA ARG A 163 -22.26 10.21 12.62
C ARG A 163 -20.99 9.43 12.33
N HIS A 164 -21.04 8.10 12.34
CA HIS A 164 -19.90 7.24 12.00
C HIS A 164 -19.32 7.56 10.61
N GLY A 165 -20.19 7.80 9.63
CA GLY A 165 -19.78 8.24 8.29
C GLY A 165 -19.10 9.63 8.29
N MET A 166 -19.58 10.56 9.11
CA MET A 166 -19.00 11.90 9.26
C MET A 166 -17.63 11.85 9.95
N GLU A 167 -17.54 11.17 11.09
CA GLU A 167 -16.30 10.97 11.85
C GLU A 167 -15.19 10.33 11.01
N SER A 168 -15.55 9.38 10.14
CA SER A 168 -14.63 8.75 9.19
C SER A 168 -14.00 9.78 8.23
N VAL A 169 -14.82 10.69 7.66
CA VAL A 169 -14.35 11.76 6.77
C VAL A 169 -13.51 12.79 7.54
N GLU A 170 -13.94 13.17 8.75
CA GLU A 170 -13.18 14.12 9.58
C GLU A 170 -11.81 13.57 9.99
N ARG A 171 -11.73 12.27 10.32
CA ARG A 171 -10.46 11.60 10.63
C ARG A 171 -9.52 11.64 9.43
N GLU A 172 -10.05 11.45 8.21
CA GLU A 172 -9.24 11.52 7.00
C GLU A 172 -8.79 12.95 6.67
N VAL A 173 -9.64 13.96 6.85
CA VAL A 173 -9.25 15.38 6.69
C VAL A 173 -8.14 15.77 7.67
N ARG A 174 -8.20 15.33 8.94
CA ARG A 174 -7.12 15.54 9.92
C ARG A 174 -5.80 14.89 9.47
N TRP A 175 -5.85 13.61 9.10
CA TRP A 175 -4.68 12.88 8.60
C TRP A 175 -4.07 13.52 7.35
N LEU A 176 -4.88 14.00 6.40
CA LEU A 176 -4.40 14.71 5.22
C LEU A 176 -3.73 16.04 5.58
N ASN A 177 -4.24 16.79 6.55
CA ASN A 177 -3.59 18.02 7.01
C ASN A 177 -2.22 17.75 7.64
N GLU A 178 -2.13 16.79 8.57
CA GLU A 178 -0.86 16.37 9.19
C GLU A 178 0.17 15.91 8.14
N LEU A 179 -0.28 15.16 7.13
CA LEU A 179 0.58 14.67 6.05
C LEU A 179 1.03 15.80 5.12
N ILE A 180 0.13 16.71 4.73
CA ILE A 180 0.44 17.93 3.96
C ILE A 180 1.48 18.78 4.71
N GLU A 181 1.38 18.91 6.03
CA GLU A 181 2.37 19.62 6.85
C GLU A 181 3.72 18.91 6.91
N SER A 182 3.77 17.57 7.02
CA SER A 182 5.03 16.83 6.98
C SER A 182 5.75 16.93 5.62
N GLU A 183 4.99 16.84 4.52
CA GLU A 183 5.48 16.99 3.15
C GLU A 183 5.96 18.44 2.89
N ARG A 184 5.24 19.44 3.42
CA ARG A 184 5.67 20.85 3.43
C ARG A 184 6.96 21.07 4.23
N ALA A 185 7.13 20.39 5.37
CA ALA A 185 8.34 20.45 6.18
C ALA A 185 9.54 19.67 5.60
N GLY A 186 9.36 18.94 4.48
CA GLY A 186 10.42 18.09 3.92
C GLY A 186 10.75 16.87 4.79
N ARG A 187 9.87 16.52 5.73
CA ARG A 187 9.98 15.31 6.54
C ARG A 187 9.47 14.12 5.73
N ASP A 188 10.26 13.67 4.77
CA ASP A 188 10.06 12.37 4.13
C ASP A 188 9.91 11.31 5.22
N LEU A 189 8.84 10.50 5.13
CA LEU A 189 8.47 9.46 6.10
C LEU A 189 9.53 8.35 6.32
N LYS A 190 10.68 8.47 5.66
CA LYS A 190 11.87 7.64 5.80
C LYS A 190 12.62 7.86 7.12
N GLY A 191 12.33 8.93 7.87
CA GLY A 191 13.12 9.37 9.03
C GLY A 191 12.88 8.68 10.38
N SER A 192 11.74 8.00 10.60
CA SER A 192 11.37 7.50 11.96
C SER A 192 11.73 6.04 12.26
N ALA A 193 12.43 5.33 11.37
CA ALA A 193 12.66 3.88 11.48
C ALA A 193 14.13 3.46 11.77
N SER A 194 15.03 4.40 12.06
CA SER A 194 16.47 4.12 12.26
C SER A 194 17.11 4.71 13.53
N GLY A 195 16.36 5.43 14.36
CA GLY A 195 16.86 6.00 15.62
C GLY A 195 16.70 5.03 16.80
N GLY A 196 17.53 3.98 16.89
CA GLY A 196 17.29 2.90 17.86
C GLY A 196 18.45 2.00 18.29
N SER A 197 19.72 2.32 18.01
CA SER A 197 20.85 1.52 18.52
C SER A 197 22.22 2.22 18.44
N ALA A 198 22.61 2.95 19.50
CA ALA A 198 24.02 3.10 19.93
C ALA A 198 24.14 3.94 21.22
N GLN A 199 24.22 3.28 22.37
CA GLN A 199 25.04 3.76 23.49
C GLN A 199 25.51 2.51 24.26
N GLN A 200 26.63 1.93 23.82
CA GLN A 200 27.44 1.11 24.71
C GLN A 200 28.18 2.07 25.63
N ASP A 201 28.06 1.90 26.94
CA ASP A 201 29.08 2.37 27.86
C ASP A 201 29.66 1.18 28.61
N THR A 202 30.98 1.05 28.50
CA THR A 202 31.75 -0.07 29.01
C THR A 202 32.31 0.26 30.39
N THR A 203 32.13 -0.64 31.36
CA THR A 203 33.02 -0.71 32.52
C THR A 203 33.39 -2.14 32.86
N THR A 204 34.65 -2.47 32.57
CA THR A 204 35.42 -3.52 33.25
C THR A 204 35.56 -3.17 34.74
N GLY A 205 35.71 -4.09 35.69
CA GLY A 205 35.66 -5.56 35.66
C GLY A 205 36.22 -6.09 36.99
N SER A 206 35.82 -7.28 37.45
CA SER A 206 36.53 -7.96 38.55
C SER A 206 36.30 -9.48 38.51
N THR A 207 37.39 -10.23 38.67
CA THR A 207 37.45 -11.69 38.64
C THR A 207 37.18 -12.31 40.02
N GLY A 208 36.50 -13.46 40.10
CA GLY A 208 36.50 -14.24 41.34
C GLY A 208 35.59 -15.47 41.39
N GLY A 209 36.18 -16.66 41.21
CA GLY A 209 35.82 -17.88 41.95
C GLY A 209 34.50 -18.62 41.64
N LEU A 210 34.60 -19.75 40.94
CA LEU A 210 33.72 -20.91 41.17
C LEU A 210 34.08 -21.59 42.50
N PRO A 211 33.12 -22.27 43.16
CA PRO A 211 33.17 -23.74 43.11
C PRO A 211 31.80 -24.44 42.95
N ARG A 212 31.84 -25.71 42.53
CA ARG A 212 30.72 -26.67 42.56
C ARG A 212 30.46 -27.18 43.99
N ALA A 213 29.22 -27.55 44.31
CA ALA A 213 28.77 -28.95 44.49
C ALA A 213 27.46 -29.07 45.29
N GLY A 214 26.63 -30.09 44.96
CA GLY A 214 25.50 -30.56 45.80
C GLY A 214 24.25 -29.67 45.82
N GLU A 215 23.02 -30.16 46.03
CA GLU A 215 22.46 -31.53 46.11
C GLU A 215 21.01 -31.50 45.60
N ASN A 216 20.48 -32.64 45.13
CA ASN A 216 19.04 -32.87 44.96
C ASN A 216 18.59 -33.78 46.12
N PRO A 217 17.46 -33.49 46.77
CA PRO A 217 16.25 -34.30 46.57
C PRO A 217 15.00 -33.39 46.40
N GLY A 218 13.86 -33.81 45.82
CA GLY A 218 13.05 -34.97 46.20
C GLY A 218 12.40 -34.73 47.58
N THR A 219 11.09 -34.67 47.79
CA THR A 219 9.89 -34.84 46.92
C THR A 219 8.91 -33.66 47.20
N ASP A 220 7.59 -33.61 46.92
CA ASP A 220 6.59 -34.60 46.48
C ASP A 220 5.36 -33.93 45.81
N THR A 221 4.41 -34.74 45.34
CA THR A 221 3.06 -34.33 44.88
C THR A 221 1.99 -34.93 45.80
N PRO A 222 0.96 -34.16 46.16
CA PRO A 222 -0.43 -34.60 45.93
C PRO A 222 -1.26 -33.45 45.33
N GLY A 223 -2.32 -33.67 44.55
CA GLY A 223 -3.14 -34.87 44.38
C GLY A 223 -4.61 -34.42 44.35
N ASP A 224 -5.38 -34.93 43.38
CA ASP A 224 -6.80 -34.66 43.07
C ASP A 224 -7.73 -34.07 44.16
N THR A 225 -8.74 -33.30 43.73
CA THR A 225 -10.14 -33.80 43.65
C THR A 225 -11.05 -32.79 42.92
N ALA A 226 -11.96 -33.31 42.08
CA ALA A 226 -12.95 -32.55 41.34
C ALA A 226 -14.23 -32.25 42.15
N THR A 227 -14.98 -31.22 41.75
CA THR A 227 -16.46 -31.18 41.68
C THR A 227 -16.86 -30.12 40.66
#